data_AF-A0A662V4C4-F1
#
_entry.id   AF-A0A662V4C4-F1
#
_cell.length_a   1.000
_cell.length_b   1.000
_cell.length_c   1.000
_cell.angle_alpha   90.00
_cell.angle_beta   90.00
_cell.angle_gamma   90.00
#
_symmetry.space_group_name_H-M   'P 1'
#
loop_
_entity.id
_entity.type
_entity.pdbx_description
1 polymer ?
#
loop_
_entity_poly.entity_id
_entity_poly.type
_entity_poly.pdbx_seq_one_letter_code
_entity_poly.pdbx_strand_id
1 'polypeptide(L)'
;MVDLGTALLVEPSTVLGAIVGAYVTLTLPATYVRFALGLVLLYISATMLKESLIGTKVGEIRVTKVSKSRKAVGVSISFIAGMFSGMFGIGGGVIKVPLLTLIMGLPIKTAVATSSFMVGLTATSGGVVYLARGLTDPLSVAIIALGIMPGATLGAKCLRRLKPRIVRLVFSLVLLYASIRLLITALI
;
A
#
# COMPACT_ATOMS: atom_id res chain seq x y z
N MET A 1 -12.50 -11.51 -4.69
CA MET A 1 -11.57 -10.45 -5.17
C MET A 1 -10.63 -9.99 -4.08
N VAL A 2 -11.04 -9.91 -2.82
CA VAL A 2 -10.13 -9.73 -1.69
C VAL A 2 -9.69 -11.10 -1.18
N ASP A 3 -8.40 -11.26 -0.85
CA ASP A 3 -7.90 -12.44 -0.15
C ASP A 3 -7.77 -12.13 1.34
N LEU A 4 -8.84 -12.42 2.10
CA LEU A 4 -8.90 -12.14 3.53
C LEU A 4 -7.87 -12.94 4.33
N GLY A 5 -7.61 -14.20 3.95
CA GLY A 5 -6.67 -15.06 4.66
C GLY A 5 -5.25 -14.50 4.60
N THR A 6 -4.85 -13.98 3.43
CA THR A 6 -3.56 -13.33 3.25
C THR A 6 -3.52 -11.95 3.91
N ALA A 7 -4.59 -11.14 3.81
CA ALA A 7 -4.68 -9.84 4.47
C ALA A 7 -4.54 -9.94 6.00
N LEU A 8 -5.36 -10.76 6.66
CA LEU A 8 -5.35 -10.89 8.11
C LEU A 8 -4.06 -11.48 8.65
N LEU A 9 -3.37 -12.33 7.87
CA LEU A 9 -2.09 -12.89 8.28
C LEU A 9 -0.97 -11.83 8.26
N VAL A 10 -1.04 -10.92 7.30
CA VAL A 10 0.02 -9.95 7.01
C VAL A 10 -0.16 -8.63 7.77
N GLU A 11 -1.40 -8.21 7.97
CA GLU A 11 -1.76 -6.95 8.63
C GLU A 11 -1.10 -6.76 10.00
N PRO A 12 -1.19 -7.71 10.96
CA PRO A 12 -0.63 -7.53 12.29
C PRO A 12 0.87 -7.25 12.26
N SER A 13 1.61 -7.96 11.40
CA SER A 13 3.05 -7.71 11.22
C SER A 13 3.33 -6.33 10.61
N THR A 14 2.46 -5.88 9.70
CA THR A 14 2.60 -4.58 9.05
C THR A 14 2.29 -3.45 10.03
N VAL A 15 1.31 -3.63 10.91
CA VAL A 15 0.97 -2.68 11.98
C VAL A 15 2.12 -2.57 12.98
N LEU A 16 2.66 -3.70 13.45
CA LEU A 16 3.82 -3.71 14.34
C LEU A 16 5.03 -3.03 13.69
N GLY A 17 5.31 -3.35 12.43
CA GLY A 17 6.34 -2.68 11.65
C GLY A 17 6.10 -1.18 11.59
N ALA A 18 4.88 -0.74 11.29
CA ALA A 18 4.54 0.67 11.20
C ALA A 18 4.72 1.44 12.51
N ILE A 19 4.39 0.82 13.65
CA ILE A 19 4.64 1.41 14.96
C ILE A 19 6.15 1.61 15.16
N VAL A 20 6.95 0.57 14.90
CA VAL A 20 8.42 0.64 15.02
C VAL A 20 8.99 1.70 14.06
N GLY A 21 8.52 1.73 12.81
CA GLY A 21 8.93 2.71 11.82
C GLY A 21 8.57 4.16 12.18
N ALA A 22 7.39 4.37 12.78
CA ALA A 22 6.99 5.69 13.26
C ALA A 22 7.95 6.20 14.33
N TYR A 23 8.36 5.34 15.27
CA TYR A 23 9.38 5.70 16.28
C TYR A 23 10.74 6.00 15.66
N VAL A 24 11.19 5.23 14.66
CA VAL A 24 12.46 5.47 13.95
C VAL A 24 12.45 6.82 13.20
N THR A 25 11.28 7.29 12.76
CA THR A 25 11.18 8.60 12.10
C THR A 25 11.35 9.76 13.06
N LEU A 26 11.03 9.59 14.34
CA LEU A 26 11.23 10.63 15.35
C LEU A 26 12.72 10.93 15.60
N THR A 27 13.62 10.02 15.22
CA THR A 27 15.07 10.17 15.41
C THR A 27 15.82 10.53 14.13
N LEU A 28 15.16 10.54 12.97
CA LEU A 28 15.78 10.79 11.67
C LEU A 28 15.33 12.14 11.07
N PRO A 29 16.25 12.94 10.51
CA PRO A 29 15.88 14.14 9.76
C PRO A 29 15.01 13.79 8.55
N ALA A 30 13.95 14.57 8.33
CA ALA A 30 12.96 14.33 7.28
C ALA A 30 13.57 14.20 5.86
N THR A 31 14.72 14.82 5.62
CA THR A 31 15.46 14.75 4.35
C THR A 31 15.87 13.32 4.00
N TYR A 32 16.46 12.58 4.97
CA TYR A 32 16.90 11.19 4.74
C TYR A 32 15.72 10.25 4.49
N VAL A 33 14.62 10.48 5.21
CA VAL A 33 13.39 9.70 5.10
C VAL A 33 12.77 9.87 3.71
N ARG A 34 12.61 11.12 3.25
CA ARG A 34 12.07 11.42 1.91
C ARG A 34 12.94 10.87 0.79
N PHE A 35 14.26 10.98 0.92
CA PHE A 35 15.20 10.48 -0.07
C PHE A 35 15.17 8.94 -0.17
N ALA A 36 15.20 8.25 0.98
CA ALA A 36 15.11 6.79 1.02
C ALA A 36 13.79 6.27 0.42
N LEU A 37 12.66 6.90 0.75
CA LEU A 37 11.37 6.56 0.14
C LEU A 37 11.37 6.81 -1.36
N GLY A 38 11.90 7.95 -1.80
CA GLY A 38 12.01 8.29 -3.21
C GLY A 38 12.70 7.19 -4.01
N LEU A 39 13.84 6.68 -3.50
CA LEU A 39 14.57 5.56 -4.09
C LEU A 39 13.79 4.24 -4.07
N VAL A 40 13.16 3.89 -2.96
CA VAL A 40 12.35 2.67 -2.84
C VAL A 40 11.17 2.70 -3.83
N LEU A 41 10.45 3.82 -3.91
CA LEU A 41 9.34 3.98 -4.86
C LEU A 41 9.81 4.01 -6.30
N LEU A 42 11.00 4.57 -6.58
CA LEU A 42 11.59 4.54 -7.91
C LEU A 42 11.86 3.10 -8.34
N TYR A 43 12.47 2.30 -7.45
CA TYR A 43 12.76 0.89 -7.70
C TYR A 43 11.47 0.07 -7.91
N ILE A 44 10.46 0.26 -7.05
CA ILE A 44 9.17 -0.42 -7.18
C ILE A 44 8.45 -0.01 -8.47
N SER A 45 8.44 1.29 -8.79
CA SER A 45 7.83 1.79 -10.02
C SER A 45 8.52 1.21 -11.25
N ALA A 46 9.86 1.22 -11.29
CA ALA A 46 10.62 0.67 -12.41
C ALA A 46 10.38 -0.83 -12.60
N THR A 47 10.34 -1.61 -11.52
CA THR A 47 10.04 -3.05 -11.58
C THR A 47 8.61 -3.32 -12.05
N MET A 48 7.61 -2.62 -11.50
CA MET A 48 6.21 -2.77 -11.95
C MET A 48 5.98 -2.26 -13.38
N LEU A 49 6.67 -1.20 -13.81
CA LEU A 49 6.59 -0.66 -15.16
C LEU A 49 7.22 -1.61 -16.18
N LYS A 50 8.39 -2.18 -15.86
CA LYS A 50 9.05 -3.23 -16.65
C LYS A 50 8.13 -4.44 -16.83
N GLU A 51 7.45 -4.88 -15.76
CA GLU A 51 6.47 -5.96 -15.83
C GLU A 51 5.18 -5.59 -16.58
N SER A 52 4.82 -4.31 -16.66
CA SER A 52 3.67 -3.85 -17.45
C SER A 52 3.98 -3.84 -18.95
N LEU A 53 5.23 -3.52 -19.31
CA LEU A 53 5.70 -3.41 -20.69
C LEU A 53 6.05 -4.78 -21.29
N ILE A 54 6.78 -5.62 -20.56
CA ILE A 54 7.29 -6.92 -21.05
C ILE A 54 6.18 -7.98 -21.19
N GLY A 55 4.96 -7.71 -20.69
CA GLY A 55 3.84 -8.66 -20.82
C GLY A 55 4.10 -9.97 -20.06
N THR A 56 5.05 -9.96 -19.12
CA THR A 56 5.43 -11.13 -18.33
C THR A 56 4.22 -11.61 -17.54
N LYS A 57 3.96 -12.92 -17.60
CA LYS A 57 2.90 -13.65 -16.87
C LYS A 57 3.07 -13.64 -15.34
N VAL A 58 3.57 -12.55 -14.75
CA VAL A 58 3.52 -12.32 -13.31
C VAL A 58 2.07 -11.99 -12.97
N GLY A 59 1.25 -13.02 -12.75
CA GLY A 59 -0.18 -12.87 -12.46
C GLY A 59 -1.09 -13.99 -12.95
N GLU A 60 -0.58 -14.96 -13.71
CA GLU A 60 -1.33 -16.17 -14.10
C GLU A 60 -1.07 -17.39 -13.19
N ILE A 61 -0.45 -17.17 -12.03
CA ILE A 61 -0.39 -18.23 -11.01
C ILE A 61 -1.79 -18.32 -10.38
N ARG A 62 -2.57 -19.26 -10.91
CA ARG A 62 -3.81 -19.77 -10.30
C ARG A 62 -3.60 -19.87 -8.80
N VAL A 63 -4.60 -19.36 -8.06
CA VAL A 63 -4.79 -19.52 -6.61
C VAL A 63 -4.38 -20.92 -6.17
N THR A 64 -3.12 -21.08 -5.82
CA THR A 64 -2.58 -22.29 -5.23
C THR A 64 -2.03 -21.80 -3.91
N LYS A 65 -2.68 -22.28 -2.83
CA LYS A 65 -2.41 -21.99 -1.43
C LYS A 65 -1.00 -21.42 -1.23
N VAL A 66 -0.91 -20.21 -0.68
CA VAL A 66 0.37 -19.62 -0.26
C VAL A 66 1.13 -20.68 0.54
N SER A 67 2.22 -21.20 -0.03
CA SER A 67 3.01 -22.27 0.57
C SER A 67 3.52 -21.81 1.95
N LYS A 68 3.59 -22.73 2.92
CA LYS A 68 3.95 -22.46 4.33
C LYS A 68 5.26 -21.65 4.45
N SER A 69 6.25 -21.91 3.58
CA SER A 69 7.52 -21.18 3.53
C SER A 69 7.43 -19.76 2.93
N ARG A 70 6.47 -19.50 2.03
CA ARG A 70 6.23 -18.14 1.49
C ARG A 70 5.44 -17.26 2.47
N LYS A 71 4.66 -17.85 3.38
CA LYS A 71 3.94 -17.11 4.43
C LYS A 71 4.89 -16.44 5.43
N ALA A 72 5.93 -17.16 5.89
CA ALA A 72 6.92 -16.61 6.82
C ALA A 72 7.75 -15.47 6.21
N VAL A 73 8.13 -15.62 4.93
CA VAL A 73 8.79 -14.57 4.15
C VAL A 73 7.85 -13.37 3.95
N GLY A 74 6.58 -13.63 3.65
CA GLY A 74 5.55 -12.59 3.54
C GLY A 74 5.39 -11.78 4.82
N VAL A 75 5.33 -12.41 5.99
CA VAL A 75 5.24 -11.73 7.30
C VAL A 75 6.48 -10.86 7.55
N SER A 76 7.68 -11.38 7.30
CA SER A 76 8.93 -10.65 7.55
C SER A 76 9.05 -9.42 6.64
N ILE A 77 8.73 -9.56 5.36
CA ILE A 77 8.78 -8.44 4.42
C ILE A 77 7.64 -7.45 4.68
N SER A 78 6.50 -7.92 5.19
CA SER A 78 5.39 -7.05 5.55
C SER A 78 5.65 -6.25 6.81
N PHE A 79 6.42 -6.79 7.75
CA PHE A 79 6.96 -6.01 8.86
C PHE A 79 7.87 -4.88 8.36
N ILE A 80 8.80 -5.17 7.44
CA ILE A 80 9.68 -4.16 6.83
C ILE A 80 8.87 -3.13 6.03
N ALA A 81 7.90 -3.59 5.24
CA ALA A 81 6.97 -2.71 4.52
C ALA A 81 6.14 -1.85 5.48
N GLY A 82 5.77 -2.41 6.63
CA GLY A 82 5.15 -1.73 7.75
C GLY A 82 6.05 -0.64 8.29
N MET A 83 7.32 -0.95 8.60
CA MET A 83 8.30 0.03 9.06
C MET A 83 8.40 1.20 8.11
N PHE A 84 8.63 0.93 6.83
CA PHE A 84 8.63 1.98 5.81
C PHE A 84 7.30 2.74 5.78
N SER A 85 6.16 2.06 5.74
CA SER A 85 4.85 2.71 5.76
C SER A 85 4.64 3.64 6.96
N GLY A 86 5.04 3.21 8.16
CA GLY A 86 4.95 3.98 9.39
C GLY A 86 5.95 5.12 9.46
N MET A 87 7.15 4.93 8.89
CA MET A 87 8.14 5.99 8.78
C MET A 87 7.66 7.13 7.88
N PHE A 88 6.96 6.78 6.81
CA PHE A 88 6.64 7.70 5.74
C PHE A 88 5.25 8.33 5.83
N GLY A 89 4.35 7.78 6.65
CA GLY A 89 2.98 8.30 6.81
C GLY A 89 2.07 8.21 5.57
N ILE A 90 2.54 7.61 4.47
CA ILE A 90 1.84 7.49 3.17
C ILE A 90 0.73 6.41 3.13
N GLY A 91 0.33 5.87 4.28
CA GLY A 91 -0.85 5.01 4.39
C GLY A 91 -0.71 3.61 3.77
N GLY A 92 0.51 3.07 3.65
CA GLY A 92 0.81 1.66 3.39
C GLY A 92 0.45 1.10 2.01
N GLY A 93 -0.58 1.62 1.33
CA GLY A 93 -1.08 1.09 0.05
C GLY A 93 -0.04 1.10 -1.07
N VAL A 94 0.81 2.12 -1.07
CA VAL A 94 1.93 2.32 -1.99
C VAL A 94 2.93 1.15 -1.93
N ILE A 95 3.11 0.56 -0.74
CA ILE A 95 4.05 -0.55 -0.47
C ILE A 95 3.32 -1.90 -0.43
N LYS A 96 2.09 -1.96 0.09
CA LYS A 96 1.28 -3.17 0.24
C LYS A 96 0.90 -3.78 -1.12
N VAL A 97 0.51 -2.97 -2.11
CA VAL A 97 0.16 -3.47 -3.45
C VAL A 97 1.33 -4.20 -4.13
N PRO A 98 2.54 -3.60 -4.29
CA PRO A 98 3.67 -4.29 -4.90
C PRO A 98 4.14 -5.48 -4.07
N LEU A 99 4.06 -5.40 -2.74
CA LEU A 99 4.36 -6.54 -1.86
C LEU A 99 3.44 -7.73 -2.15
N LEU A 100 2.13 -7.50 -2.22
CA LEU A 100 1.15 -8.55 -2.51
C LEU A 100 1.33 -9.11 -3.92
N THR A 101 1.70 -8.29 -4.92
CA THR A 101 1.88 -8.78 -6.30
C THR A 101 3.22 -9.47 -6.53
N LEU A 102 4.34 -8.86 -6.10
CA LEU A 102 5.69 -9.31 -6.43
C LEU A 102 6.16 -10.45 -5.52
N ILE A 103 5.84 -10.36 -4.23
CA ILE A 103 6.33 -11.32 -3.22
C ILE A 103 5.31 -12.45 -3.04
N MET A 104 4.04 -12.08 -2.84
CA MET A 104 2.98 -13.06 -2.58
C MET A 104 2.34 -13.60 -3.85
N GLY A 105 2.67 -13.03 -5.02
CA GLY A 105 2.22 -13.52 -6.32
C GLY A 105 0.74 -13.31 -6.59
N LEU A 106 0.06 -12.41 -5.85
CA LEU A 106 -1.36 -12.17 -6.07
C LEU A 106 -1.59 -11.45 -7.40
N PRO A 107 -2.68 -11.78 -8.11
CA PRO A 107 -3.11 -11.00 -9.26
C PRO A 107 -3.29 -9.53 -8.85
N ILE A 108 -2.84 -8.58 -9.68
CA ILE A 108 -2.84 -7.16 -9.31
C ILE A 108 -4.21 -6.61 -8.91
N LYS A 109 -5.28 -7.10 -9.53
CA LYS A 109 -6.66 -6.74 -9.13
C LYS A 109 -6.98 -7.18 -7.70
N THR A 110 -6.54 -8.39 -7.33
CA THR A 110 -6.70 -8.94 -6.00
C THR A 110 -5.80 -8.22 -5.01
N ALA A 111 -4.54 -7.96 -5.36
CA ALA A 111 -3.60 -7.21 -4.53
C ALA A 111 -4.09 -5.79 -4.21
N VAL A 112 -4.59 -5.05 -5.22
CA VAL A 112 -5.16 -3.71 -5.01
C VAL A 112 -6.39 -3.78 -4.10
N ALA A 113 -7.31 -4.72 -4.35
CA ALA A 113 -8.50 -4.87 -3.51
C ALA A 113 -8.15 -5.25 -2.06
N THR A 114 -7.24 -6.21 -1.88
CA THR A 114 -6.76 -6.66 -0.57
C THR A 114 -6.04 -5.53 0.17
N SER A 115 -5.17 -4.77 -0.49
CA SER A 115 -4.50 -3.61 0.11
C SER A 115 -5.47 -2.50 0.50
N SER A 116 -6.47 -2.18 -0.31
CA SER A 116 -7.48 -1.17 0.05
C SER A 116 -8.32 -1.60 1.25
N PHE A 117 -8.67 -2.88 1.33
CA PHE A 117 -9.35 -3.44 2.50
C PHE A 117 -8.51 -3.33 3.76
N MET A 118 -7.24 -3.73 3.68
CA MET A 118 -6.24 -3.59 4.75
C MET A 118 -6.13 -2.15 5.25
N VAL A 119 -5.96 -1.18 4.35
CA VAL A 119 -5.88 0.25 4.70
C VAL A 119 -7.20 0.74 5.32
N GLY A 120 -8.35 0.27 4.84
CA GLY A 120 -9.65 0.59 5.43
C GLY A 120 -9.79 0.11 6.87
N LEU A 121 -9.28 -1.08 7.20
CA LEU A 121 -9.24 -1.58 8.58
C LEU A 121 -8.35 -0.71 9.47
N THR A 122 -7.14 -0.40 9.02
CA THR A 122 -6.21 0.45 9.78
C THR A 122 -6.79 1.85 9.99
N ALA A 123 -7.38 2.45 8.94
CA ALA A 123 -7.97 3.79 8.99
C ALA A 123 -9.20 3.84 9.89
N THR A 124 -10.07 2.83 9.84
CA THR A 124 -11.22 2.72 10.75
C THR A 124 -10.76 2.62 12.20
N SER A 125 -9.76 1.77 12.48
CA SER A 125 -9.22 1.60 13.83
C SER A 125 -8.64 2.92 14.38
N GLY A 126 -7.82 3.62 13.59
CA GLY A 126 -7.30 4.93 13.99
C GLY A 126 -8.42 5.96 14.15
N GLY A 127 -9.32 6.04 13.17
CA GLY A 127 -10.42 7.01 13.15
C GLY A 127 -11.34 6.91 14.38
N VAL A 128 -11.69 5.70 14.81
CA VAL A 128 -12.49 5.49 16.03
C VAL A 128 -11.78 6.02 17.27
N VAL A 129 -10.47 5.81 17.39
CA VAL A 129 -9.68 6.32 18.52
C VAL A 129 -9.62 7.85 18.52
N TYR A 130 -9.38 8.47 17.36
CA TYR A 130 -9.36 9.92 17.23
C TYR A 130 -10.71 10.56 17.54
N LEU A 131 -11.81 9.96 17.05
CA LEU A 131 -13.18 10.40 17.32
C LEU A 131 -13.52 10.27 18.81
N ALA A 132 -13.19 9.14 19.43
CA ALA A 132 -13.45 8.89 20.85
C ALA A 132 -12.67 9.82 21.78
N ARG A 133 -11.48 10.29 21.34
CA ARG A 133 -10.66 11.26 22.08
C ARG A 133 -11.05 12.72 21.82
N GLY A 134 -12.04 12.99 20.95
CA GLY A 134 -12.45 14.34 20.61
C GLY A 134 -11.39 15.14 19.82
N LEU A 135 -10.43 14.47 19.20
CA LEU A 135 -9.33 15.10 18.46
C LEU A 135 -9.70 15.45 17.01
N THR A 136 -10.94 15.16 16.60
CA THR A 136 -11.43 15.37 15.24
C THR A 136 -12.75 16.12 15.25
N ASP A 137 -12.87 17.10 14.38
CA ASP A 137 -14.13 17.78 14.09
C ASP A 137 -15.10 16.84 13.34
N PRO A 138 -16.23 16.43 13.95
CA PRO A 138 -17.13 15.43 13.36
C PRO A 138 -17.77 15.89 12.05
N LEU A 139 -17.99 17.20 11.89
CA LEU A 139 -18.60 17.78 10.68
C LEU A 139 -17.65 17.64 9.48
N SER A 140 -16.37 17.96 9.70
CA SER A 140 -15.31 17.82 8.69
C SER A 140 -15.14 16.35 8.26
N VAL A 141 -15.15 15.43 9.23
CA VAL A 141 -15.09 13.99 8.96
C VAL A 141 -16.30 13.53 8.13
N ALA A 142 -17.50 13.99 8.46
CA ALA A 142 -18.73 13.63 7.74
C ALA A 142 -18.70 14.10 6.28
N ILE A 143 -18.27 15.35 6.03
CA ILE A 143 -18.16 15.91 4.68
C ILE A 143 -17.12 15.14 3.85
N ILE A 144 -15.96 14.83 4.44
CA ILE A 144 -14.92 14.04 3.78
C ILE A 144 -15.42 12.61 3.49
N ALA A 145 -16.10 11.98 4.45
CA ALA A 145 -16.67 10.64 4.27
C ALA A 145 -17.68 10.59 3.11
N LEU A 146 -18.53 11.63 2.99
CA LEU A 146 -19.47 11.76 1.87
C LEU A 146 -18.78 11.89 0.51
N GLY A 147 -17.58 12.47 0.43
CA GLY A 147 -16.79 12.50 -0.81
C GLY A 147 -16.07 11.17 -1.09
N ILE A 148 -15.52 10.54 -0.05
CA ILE A 148 -14.77 9.28 -0.18
C ILE A 148 -15.68 8.13 -0.61
N MET A 149 -16.90 8.01 -0.05
CA MET A 149 -17.80 6.89 -0.36
C MET A 149 -18.12 6.73 -1.86
N PRO A 150 -18.63 7.74 -2.59
CA PRO A 150 -18.88 7.62 -4.03
C PRO A 150 -17.56 7.46 -4.81
N GLY A 151 -16.49 8.17 -4.43
CA GLY A 151 -15.19 8.04 -5.10
C GLY A 151 -14.60 6.63 -5.01
N ALA A 152 -14.59 6.05 -3.82
CA ALA A 152 -14.07 4.71 -3.57
C ALA A 152 -14.94 3.63 -4.25
N THR A 153 -16.27 3.76 -4.20
CA THR A 153 -17.17 2.80 -4.85
C THR A 153 -17.09 2.86 -6.38
N LEU A 154 -17.02 4.06 -6.97
CA LEU A 154 -16.81 4.24 -8.41
C LEU A 154 -15.43 3.72 -8.84
N GLY A 155 -14.38 4.03 -8.08
CA GLY A 155 -13.03 3.51 -8.31
C GLY A 155 -12.98 1.99 -8.29
N ALA A 156 -13.61 1.35 -7.30
CA ALA A 156 -13.70 -0.10 -7.19
C ALA A 156 -14.50 -0.73 -8.36
N LYS A 157 -15.59 -0.09 -8.79
CA LYS A 157 -16.36 -0.54 -9.97
C LYS A 157 -15.54 -0.43 -11.26
N CYS A 158 -14.82 0.67 -11.48
CA CYS A 158 -13.94 0.85 -12.63
C CYS A 158 -12.81 -0.18 -12.64
N LEU A 159 -12.19 -0.45 -11.49
CA LEU A 159 -11.10 -1.42 -11.34
C LEU A 159 -11.49 -2.82 -11.83
N ARG A 160 -12.75 -3.23 -11.63
CA ARG A 160 -13.25 -4.54 -12.10
C ARG A 160 -13.23 -4.65 -13.62
N ARG A 161 -13.58 -3.57 -14.33
CA ARG A 161 -13.69 -3.52 -15.80
C ARG A 161 -12.35 -3.35 -16.52
N LEU A 162 -11.33 -2.79 -15.85
CA LEU A 162 -10.02 -2.55 -16.46
C LEU A 162 -9.21 -3.84 -16.68
N LYS A 163 -8.39 -3.88 -17.73
CA LYS A 163 -7.42 -4.97 -17.94
C LYS A 163 -6.31 -4.88 -16.88
N PRO A 164 -5.80 -6.01 -16.33
CA PRO A 164 -4.73 -6.00 -15.32
C PRO A 164 -3.49 -5.18 -15.72
N ARG A 165 -3.14 -5.18 -17.02
CA ARG A 165 -2.06 -4.38 -17.59
C ARG A 165 -2.27 -2.87 -17.41
N ILE A 166 -3.49 -2.38 -17.62
CA ILE A 166 -3.82 -0.96 -17.46
C ILE A 166 -3.73 -0.58 -15.99
N VAL A 167 -4.25 -1.42 -15.08
CA VAL A 167 -4.17 -1.20 -13.64
C VAL A 167 -2.70 -1.12 -13.19
N ARG A 168 -1.85 -2.04 -13.67
CA ARG A 168 -0.41 -2.04 -13.39
C ARG A 168 0.25 -0.76 -13.89
N LEU A 169 -0.05 -0.36 -15.12
CA LEU A 169 0.51 0.84 -15.74
C LEU A 169 0.14 2.11 -14.96
N VAL A 170 -1.16 2.32 -14.70
CA VAL A 170 -1.66 3.48 -13.96
C VAL A 170 -1.04 3.54 -12.56
N PHE A 171 -1.02 2.40 -11.84
CA PHE A 171 -0.41 2.33 -10.52
C PHE A 171 1.09 2.67 -10.58
N SER A 172 1.83 2.11 -11.53
CA SER A 172 3.27 2.36 -11.70
C SER A 172 3.57 3.83 -12.02
N LEU A 173 2.73 4.48 -12.84
CA LEU A 173 2.86 5.91 -13.16
C LEU A 173 2.59 6.79 -11.94
N VAL A 174 1.57 6.46 -11.14
CA VAL A 174 1.31 7.17 -9.87
C VAL A 174 2.49 7.03 -8.90
N LEU A 175 3.06 5.82 -8.80
CA LEU A 175 4.27 5.58 -8.00
C LEU A 175 5.47 6.37 -8.52
N LEU A 176 5.65 6.43 -9.84
CA LEU A 176 6.74 7.17 -10.47
C LEU A 176 6.63 8.66 -10.15
N TYR A 177 5.44 9.22 -10.30
CA TYR A 177 5.16 10.61 -9.96
C TYR A 177 5.44 10.90 -8.49
N ALA A 178 4.95 10.05 -7.58
CA ALA A 178 5.20 10.18 -6.15
C ALA A 178 6.70 10.12 -5.82
N SER A 179 7.42 9.17 -6.41
CA SER A 179 8.87 9.02 -6.26
C SER A 179 9.63 10.28 -6.69
N ILE A 180 9.35 10.81 -7.89
CA ILE A 180 10.00 12.01 -8.41
C ILE A 180 9.72 13.22 -7.50
N ARG A 181 8.46 13.42 -7.10
CA ARG A 181 8.08 14.51 -6.19
C ARG A 181 8.83 14.44 -4.86
N LEU A 182 9.00 13.24 -4.30
CA LEU A 182 9.72 13.03 -3.05
C LEU A 182 11.22 13.28 -3.19
N LEU A 183 11.85 12.83 -4.28
CA LEU A 183 13.27 13.07 -4.54
C LEU A 183 13.57 14.56 -4.72
N ILE A 184 12.72 15.29 -5.46
CA ILE A 184 12.87 16.75 -5.63
C ILE A 184 12.74 17.46 -4.28
N THR A 185 11.71 17.11 -3.50
CA THR A 185 11.47 17.70 -2.16
C THR A 185 12.53 17.31 -1.12
N ALA A 186 13.33 16.27 -1.40
CA ALA A 186 14.45 15.88 -0.54
C ALA A 186 15.74 16.64 -0.90
N LEU A 187 15.84 17.20 -2.10
CA LEU A 187 17.03 17.90 -2.60
C LEU A 187 16.97 19.42 -2.36
N ILE A 188 15.76 19.97 -2.24
CA ILE A 188 15.46 21.38 -1.94
C ILE A 188 15.22 21.53 -0.44
#